data_AF-A0A8K0IZH5-F1
#
_entry.id   AF-A0A8K0IZH5-F1
#
_cell.length_a   1.000
_cell.length_b   1.000
_cell.length_c   1.000
_cell.angle_alpha   90.00
_cell.angle_beta   90.00
_cell.angle_gamma   90.00
#
_symmetry.space_group_name_H-M   'P 1'
#
loop_
_entity.id
_entity.type
_entity.pdbx_description
1 polymer ?
#
loop_
_entity_poly.entity_id
_entity_poly.type
_entity_poly.pdbx_seq_one_letter_code
_entity_poly.pdbx_strand_id
1 'polypeptide(L)'
;MGWALWNADVQVQGYWPMFNPHPLHGIPFSDLYWCQPVLTLHKTLPRDMHALWRWEYAQRTPHRPMLYADVWRLRQPGQLSSLDNWDNGDWDRFDPPAGHLILGAAACELSCRGQARCVQWTWRGGDEKRCILMSSIRYGTARAPEYMGEGDAREPIPPDAPSDRTGRKWVDYTSGWIQDRIAGWMEQRRCEQAFTEHSRSLHPVSPASWQRSAMCVTGDGWR
;
A
#
# COMPACT_ATOMS: atom_id res chain seq x y z
N MET A 1 -18.57 -18.38 -9.01
CA MET A 1 -19.16 -17.45 -10.00
C MET A 1 -18.40 -17.46 -11.32
N GLY A 2 -17.09 -17.19 -11.36
CA GLY A 2 -16.32 -17.16 -12.62
C GLY A 2 -16.45 -18.41 -13.49
N TRP A 3 -16.33 -19.60 -12.90
CA TRP A 3 -16.50 -20.88 -13.62
C TRP A 3 -17.89 -21.05 -14.26
N ALA A 4 -18.95 -20.61 -13.58
CA ALA A 4 -20.31 -20.69 -14.12
C ALA A 4 -20.52 -19.74 -15.30
N LEU A 5 -19.97 -18.52 -15.23
CA LEU A 5 -20.02 -17.54 -16.32
C LEU A 5 -19.23 -18.02 -17.54
N TRP A 6 -18.05 -18.60 -17.33
CA TRP A 6 -17.24 -19.20 -18.40
C TRP A 6 -18.00 -20.30 -19.15
N ASN A 7 -18.65 -21.22 -18.44
CA ASN A 7 -19.44 -22.29 -19.05
C ASN A 7 -20.69 -21.78 -19.79
N ALA A 8 -21.14 -20.57 -19.48
CA ALA A 8 -22.25 -19.89 -20.16
C ALA A 8 -21.76 -18.94 -21.29
N ASP A 9 -20.49 -19.03 -21.68
CA ASP A 9 -19.84 -18.17 -22.68
C ASP A 9 -19.91 -16.66 -22.35
N VAL A 10 -19.99 -16.32 -21.06
CA VAL A 10 -19.90 -14.95 -20.57
C VAL A 10 -18.46 -14.66 -20.16
N GLN A 11 -17.80 -13.79 -20.94
CA GLN A 11 -16.44 -13.36 -20.65
C GLN A 11 -16.41 -12.36 -19.48
N VAL A 12 -15.52 -12.62 -18.51
CA VAL A 12 -15.26 -11.74 -17.37
C VAL A 12 -13.85 -11.18 -17.50
N GLN A 13 -13.69 -9.87 -17.32
CA GLN A 13 -12.41 -9.19 -17.40
C GLN A 13 -12.02 -8.61 -16.04
N GLY A 14 -10.72 -8.62 -15.75
CA GLY A 14 -10.15 -7.98 -14.58
C GLY A 14 -9.93 -6.50 -14.82
N TYR A 15 -10.49 -5.66 -13.95
CA TYR A 15 -10.34 -4.21 -13.99
C TYR A 15 -9.45 -3.71 -12.86
N TRP A 16 -8.31 -4.38 -12.63
CA TRP A 16 -7.34 -3.89 -11.65
C TRP A 16 -6.58 -2.68 -12.23
N PRO A 17 -6.34 -1.59 -11.46
CA PRO A 17 -6.63 -1.40 -10.04
C PRO A 17 -7.97 -0.68 -9.76
N MET A 18 -8.85 -0.52 -10.76
CA MET A 18 -10.16 0.13 -10.56
C MET A 18 -11.03 -0.61 -9.56
N PHE A 19 -11.00 -1.95 -9.60
CA PHE A 19 -11.49 -2.81 -8.52
C PHE A 19 -10.30 -3.26 -7.68
N ASN A 20 -10.21 -2.69 -6.48
CA ASN A 20 -8.99 -2.74 -5.70
C ASN A 20 -9.17 -3.57 -4.40
N PRO A 21 -8.20 -4.45 -4.05
CA PRO A 21 -8.26 -5.27 -2.84
C PRO A 21 -7.83 -4.55 -1.54
N HIS A 22 -7.42 -3.29 -1.63
CA HIS A 22 -6.91 -2.50 -0.51
C HIS A 22 -7.98 -1.61 0.14
N PRO A 23 -7.90 -1.40 1.47
CA PRO A 23 -8.70 -0.39 2.15
C PRO A 23 -8.20 1.00 1.80
N LEU A 24 -9.03 2.04 2.01
CA LEU A 24 -8.67 3.43 1.74
C LEU A 24 -7.31 3.85 2.35
N HIS A 25 -7.08 3.49 3.60
CA HIS A 25 -5.84 3.83 4.30
C HIS A 25 -4.64 3.00 3.83
N GLY A 26 -4.88 1.88 3.15
CA GLY A 26 -3.87 0.94 2.68
C GLY A 26 -3.60 1.01 1.18
N ILE A 27 -4.11 2.01 0.45
CA ILE A 27 -3.82 2.18 -0.98
C ILE A 27 -2.31 2.35 -1.19
N PRO A 28 -1.64 1.50 -1.99
CA PRO A 28 -0.23 1.63 -2.33
C PRO A 28 -0.06 2.54 -3.56
N PHE A 29 -0.07 3.85 -3.34
CA PHE A 29 0.14 4.83 -4.40
C PHE A 29 1.49 4.58 -5.07
N SER A 30 1.41 4.32 -6.38
CA SER A 30 2.52 4.11 -7.29
C SER A 30 2.04 4.39 -8.71
N ASP A 31 2.93 4.29 -9.70
CA ASP A 31 2.64 4.53 -11.12
C ASP A 31 1.50 3.64 -11.64
N LEU A 32 1.31 2.46 -11.03
CA LEU A 32 0.24 1.54 -11.39
C LEU A 32 -1.15 2.03 -10.97
N TYR A 33 -1.23 2.87 -9.93
CA TYR A 33 -2.50 3.35 -9.37
C TYR A 33 -2.77 4.81 -9.73
N TRP A 34 -1.75 5.67 -9.70
CA TRP A 34 -1.88 7.12 -9.58
C TRP A 34 -2.93 7.77 -10.50
N CYS A 35 -2.87 7.47 -11.81
CA CYS A 35 -3.79 8.01 -12.81
C CYS A 35 -4.93 7.06 -13.21
N GLN A 36 -5.17 6.00 -12.43
CA GLN A 36 -6.28 5.07 -12.66
C GLN A 36 -7.54 5.51 -11.91
N PRO A 37 -8.74 5.23 -12.45
CA PRO A 37 -9.99 5.42 -11.72
C PRO A 37 -10.08 4.56 -10.46
N VAL A 38 -10.72 5.09 -9.42
CA VAL A 38 -11.10 4.33 -8.22
C VAL A 38 -12.58 4.00 -8.31
N LEU A 39 -12.93 2.73 -8.50
CA LEU A 39 -14.33 2.29 -8.49
C LEU A 39 -14.71 1.61 -7.18
N THR A 40 -13.85 0.75 -6.65
CA THR A 40 -14.10 0.07 -5.38
C THR A 40 -12.85 0.00 -4.50
N LEU A 41 -13.07 -0.02 -3.19
CA LEU A 41 -12.06 -0.25 -2.16
C LEU A 41 -12.53 -1.40 -1.28
N HIS A 42 -11.63 -2.25 -0.83
CA HIS A 42 -11.96 -3.44 -0.06
C HIS A 42 -11.56 -3.28 1.42
N LYS A 43 -12.45 -3.65 2.34
CA LYS A 43 -12.23 -3.55 3.80
C LYS A 43 -11.90 -2.14 4.32
N THR A 44 -12.37 -1.09 3.64
CA THR A 44 -12.27 0.28 4.16
C THR A 44 -13.03 0.39 5.48
N LEU A 45 -12.38 0.95 6.50
CA LEU A 45 -12.96 1.07 7.85
C LEU A 45 -14.21 1.96 7.83
N PRO A 46 -15.21 1.73 8.69
CA PRO A 46 -16.41 2.58 8.72
C PRO A 46 -16.11 4.08 8.85
N ARG A 47 -15.13 4.45 9.69
CA ARG A 47 -14.66 5.84 9.84
C ARG A 47 -14.05 6.41 8.56
N ASP A 48 -13.34 5.58 7.80
CA ASP A 48 -12.70 5.96 6.54
C ASP A 48 -13.76 6.14 5.44
N MET A 49 -14.79 5.28 5.41
CA MET A 49 -15.92 5.42 4.48
C MET A 49 -16.67 6.74 4.70
N HIS A 50 -16.92 7.10 5.96
CA HIS A 50 -17.57 8.37 6.28
C HIS A 50 -16.73 9.58 5.85
N ALA A 51 -15.41 9.55 6.08
CA ALA A 51 -14.50 10.61 5.64
C ALA A 51 -14.45 10.71 4.10
N LEU A 52 -14.37 9.57 3.41
CA LEU A 52 -14.38 9.50 1.95
C LEU A 52 -15.68 10.06 1.37
N TRP A 53 -16.83 9.66 1.91
CA TRP A 53 -18.14 10.15 1.45
C TRP A 53 -18.27 11.67 1.60
N ARG A 54 -17.88 12.22 2.77
CA ARG A 54 -17.90 13.68 3.00
C ARG A 54 -16.99 14.43 2.03
N TRP A 55 -15.79 13.89 1.80
CA TRP A 55 -14.84 14.49 0.87
C TRP A 55 -15.34 14.39 -0.57
N GLU A 56 -15.89 13.26 -0.99
CA GLU A 56 -16.43 13.08 -2.34
C GLU A 56 -17.56 14.08 -2.59
N TYR A 57 -18.49 14.22 -1.64
CA TYR A 57 -19.59 15.17 -1.76
C TYR A 57 -19.12 16.63 -1.88
N ALA A 58 -18.06 17.00 -1.15
CA ALA A 58 -17.61 18.38 -1.06
C ALA A 58 -16.55 18.79 -2.10
N GLN A 59 -15.73 17.84 -2.59
CA GLN A 59 -14.48 18.13 -3.31
C GLN A 59 -14.36 17.39 -4.64
N ARG A 60 -15.26 16.45 -4.95
CA ARG A 60 -15.19 15.71 -6.21
C ARG A 60 -15.43 16.64 -7.40
N THR A 61 -14.61 16.49 -8.45
CA THR A 61 -14.88 17.09 -9.74
C THR A 61 -16.02 16.34 -10.44
N PRO A 62 -17.15 17.00 -10.77
CA PRO A 62 -18.24 16.34 -11.50
C PRO A 62 -17.80 15.98 -12.92
N HIS A 63 -18.55 15.08 -13.57
CA HIS A 63 -18.37 14.68 -14.98
C HIS A 63 -17.02 14.02 -15.33
N ARG A 64 -16.25 13.55 -14.34
CA ARG A 64 -15.12 12.65 -14.55
C ARG A 64 -15.04 11.59 -13.45
N PRO A 65 -14.38 10.44 -13.69
CA PRO A 65 -14.11 9.49 -12.63
C PRO A 65 -13.15 10.07 -11.59
N MET A 66 -13.31 9.63 -10.34
CA MET A 66 -12.37 9.89 -9.26
C MET A 66 -11.10 9.07 -9.50
N LEU A 67 -9.93 9.71 -9.49
CA LEU A 67 -8.64 9.05 -9.65
C LEU A 67 -7.97 8.79 -8.30
N TYR A 68 -7.02 7.87 -8.26
CA TYR A 68 -6.20 7.68 -7.05
C TYR A 68 -5.44 8.97 -6.67
N ALA A 69 -4.95 9.74 -7.64
CA ALA A 69 -4.38 11.07 -7.41
C ALA A 69 -5.35 12.06 -6.72
N ASP A 70 -6.67 11.87 -6.89
CA ASP A 70 -7.66 12.66 -6.17
C ASP A 70 -7.80 12.20 -4.72
N VAL A 71 -7.89 10.88 -4.51
CA VAL A 71 -8.01 10.25 -3.20
C VAL A 71 -6.82 10.57 -2.30
N TRP A 72 -5.63 10.76 -2.89
CA TRP A 72 -4.45 11.24 -2.17
C TRP A 72 -4.73 12.48 -1.33
N ARG A 73 -5.54 13.43 -1.82
CA ARG A 73 -5.86 14.69 -1.14
C ARG A 73 -6.62 14.51 0.18
N LEU A 74 -7.23 13.35 0.41
CA LEU A 74 -7.96 13.05 1.64
C LEU A 74 -7.03 12.76 2.82
N ARG A 75 -5.90 12.06 2.57
CA ARG A 75 -5.01 11.57 3.64
C ARG A 75 -3.60 12.12 3.58
N GLN A 76 -3.13 12.52 2.39
CA GLN A 76 -1.82 13.13 2.15
C GLN A 76 -0.67 12.42 2.90
N PRO A 77 -0.44 11.12 2.64
CA PRO A 77 0.66 10.40 3.28
C PRO A 77 1.99 11.10 2.98
N GLY A 78 2.82 11.26 4.01
CA GLY A 78 4.03 12.08 3.94
C GLY A 78 3.81 13.57 4.18
N GLN A 79 2.63 14.03 4.62
CA GLN A 79 2.49 15.38 5.20
C GLN A 79 3.35 15.55 6.46
N LEU A 80 3.41 14.50 7.28
CA LEU A 80 4.38 14.34 8.35
C LEU A 80 5.48 13.38 7.87
N SER A 81 6.74 13.65 8.23
CA SER A 81 7.88 12.81 7.84
C SER A 81 7.83 11.44 8.52
N SER A 82 7.30 11.37 9.75
CA SER A 82 7.13 10.13 10.50
C SER A 82 5.98 10.21 11.50
N LEU A 83 5.51 9.03 11.93
CA LEU A 83 4.49 8.83 12.94
C LEU A 83 4.87 7.65 13.83
N ASP A 84 4.79 7.86 15.14
CA ASP A 84 4.87 6.80 16.14
C ASP A 84 3.53 6.10 16.32
N ASN A 85 3.59 4.86 16.79
CA ASN A 85 2.43 3.97 16.94
C ASN A 85 1.62 3.88 15.63
N TRP A 86 2.35 3.70 14.52
CA TRP A 86 1.77 3.74 13.19
C TRP A 86 2.37 2.68 12.28
N ASP A 87 1.51 2.00 11.53
CA ASP A 87 1.89 1.00 10.54
C ASP A 87 1.39 1.41 9.15
N ASN A 88 2.34 1.86 8.33
CA ASN A 88 2.12 2.21 6.92
C ASN A 88 2.18 0.99 5.98
N GLY A 89 2.16 -0.22 6.55
CA GLY A 89 2.06 -1.49 5.85
C GLY A 89 3.35 -1.86 5.11
N ASP A 90 3.32 -2.98 4.39
CA ASP A 90 4.53 -3.60 3.85
C ASP A 90 4.34 -4.05 2.39
N TRP A 91 3.51 -3.31 1.65
CA TRP A 91 3.30 -3.53 0.22
C TRP A 91 4.49 -3.01 -0.57
N ASP A 92 4.88 -3.73 -1.64
CA ASP A 92 6.13 -3.49 -2.38
C ASP A 92 7.36 -3.39 -1.46
N ARG A 93 7.35 -4.15 -0.34
CA ARG A 93 8.45 -4.16 0.61
C ARG A 93 9.69 -4.79 0.04
N PHE A 94 10.82 -4.30 0.53
CA PHE A 94 12.12 -4.90 0.34
C PHE A 94 12.98 -4.68 1.57
N ASP A 95 13.96 -5.56 1.74
CA ASP A 95 14.87 -5.47 2.86
C ASP A 95 15.97 -4.43 2.60
N PRO A 96 16.45 -3.74 3.64
CA PRO A 96 17.63 -2.88 3.54
C PRO A 96 18.88 -3.66 3.12
N PRO A 97 19.93 -3.00 2.60
CA PRO A 97 21.19 -3.65 2.23
C PRO A 97 21.76 -4.49 3.37
N ALA A 98 22.24 -5.69 3.06
CA ALA A 98 22.92 -6.54 4.02
C ALA A 98 24.18 -5.85 4.59
N GLY A 99 24.56 -6.24 5.81
CA GLY A 99 25.80 -5.80 6.45
C GLY A 99 25.73 -4.50 7.24
N HIS A 100 24.60 -3.78 7.23
CA HIS A 100 24.40 -2.59 8.07
C HIS A 100 23.48 -2.90 9.23
N LEU A 101 23.96 -2.69 10.46
CA LEU A 101 23.13 -2.78 11.64
C LEU A 101 22.21 -1.55 11.72
N ILE A 102 20.92 -1.76 11.47
CA ILE A 102 19.91 -0.69 11.55
C ILE A 102 19.29 -0.73 12.94
N LEU A 103 19.66 0.26 13.76
CA LEU A 103 19.13 0.42 15.11
C LEU A 103 18.27 1.68 15.19
N GLY A 104 16.97 1.48 15.32
CA GLY A 104 16.01 2.56 15.51
C GLY A 104 15.47 3.16 14.22
N ALA A 105 14.41 3.95 14.37
CA ALA A 105 13.68 4.58 13.29
C ALA A 105 14.55 5.51 12.43
N ALA A 106 15.41 6.31 13.04
CA ALA A 106 16.29 7.24 12.31
C ALA A 106 17.29 6.51 11.39
N ALA A 107 17.86 5.38 11.85
CA ALA A 107 18.75 4.56 11.02
C ALA A 107 17.96 3.88 9.87
N CYS A 108 16.71 3.50 10.11
CA CYS A 108 15.84 2.95 9.08
C CYS A 108 15.49 3.99 7.99
N GLU A 109 15.19 5.24 8.40
CA GLU A 109 15.02 6.35 7.46
C GLU A 109 16.29 6.58 6.63
N LEU A 110 17.46 6.62 7.26
CA LEU A 110 18.73 6.82 6.55
C LEU A 110 18.98 5.70 5.53
N SER A 111 18.65 4.46 5.89
CA SER A 111 18.70 3.33 4.96
C SER A 111 17.76 3.51 3.77
N CYS A 112 16.53 3.96 4.02
CA CYS A 112 15.58 4.31 2.95
C CYS A 112 16.14 5.42 2.04
N ARG A 113 16.69 6.49 2.62
CA ARG A 113 17.33 7.57 1.86
C ARG A 113 18.55 7.08 1.05
N GLY A 114 19.26 6.05 1.50
CA GLY A 114 20.32 5.41 0.71
C GLY A 114 19.81 4.68 -0.54
N GLN A 115 18.52 4.35 -0.60
CA GLN A 115 17.93 3.54 -1.66
C GLN A 115 17.07 4.39 -2.60
N ALA A 116 17.48 4.53 -3.86
CA ALA A 116 16.82 5.41 -4.83
C ALA A 116 15.30 5.15 -4.98
N ARG A 117 14.89 3.88 -4.93
CA ARG A 117 13.46 3.48 -5.06
C ARG A 117 12.64 3.58 -3.78
N CYS A 118 13.26 3.90 -2.64
CA CYS A 118 12.56 3.94 -1.35
C CYS A 118 11.84 5.27 -1.16
N VAL A 119 10.54 5.22 -0.92
CA VAL A 119 9.70 6.41 -0.67
C VAL A 119 9.08 6.38 0.72
N GLN A 120 9.11 5.22 1.38
CA GLN A 120 8.47 4.97 2.66
C GLN A 120 9.23 3.87 3.41
N TRP A 121 9.19 3.91 4.73
CA TRP A 121 9.76 2.89 5.60
C TRP A 121 8.89 2.61 6.83
N THR A 122 9.06 1.45 7.45
CA THR A 122 8.55 1.10 8.78
C THR A 122 9.70 0.58 9.64
N TRP A 123 9.82 1.11 10.85
CA TRP A 123 10.63 0.55 11.91
C TRP A 123 9.74 -0.20 12.89
N ARG A 124 10.05 -1.48 13.10
CA ARG A 124 9.47 -2.32 14.15
C ARG A 124 10.50 -2.44 15.26
N GLY A 125 10.34 -1.68 16.32
CA GLY A 125 11.31 -1.60 17.40
C GLY A 125 11.08 -2.65 18.46
N GLY A 126 11.25 -2.26 19.73
CA GLY A 126 11.32 -3.18 20.87
C GLY A 126 12.32 -4.30 20.65
N ASP A 127 11.85 -5.54 20.78
CA ASP A 127 12.66 -6.74 20.59
C ASP A 127 12.73 -7.21 19.12
N GLU A 128 11.86 -6.73 18.22
CA GLU A 128 11.83 -7.15 16.81
C GLU A 128 12.97 -6.52 16.00
N LYS A 129 13.30 -5.26 16.27
CA LYS A 129 14.42 -4.49 15.67
C LYS A 129 14.53 -4.66 14.15
N ARG A 130 13.40 -4.52 13.45
CA ARG A 130 13.29 -4.75 12.01
C ARG A 130 12.99 -3.47 11.26
N CYS A 131 13.80 -3.18 10.25
CA CYS A 131 13.54 -2.11 9.29
C CYS A 131 12.95 -2.71 8.01
N ILE A 132 11.87 -2.10 7.51
CA ILE A 132 11.19 -2.49 6.27
C ILE A 132 11.15 -1.26 5.37
N LEU A 133 11.59 -1.41 4.11
CA LEU A 133 11.63 -0.35 3.11
C LEU A 133 10.58 -0.60 2.03
N MET A 134 9.97 0.45 1.48
CA MET A 134 8.89 0.32 0.49
C MET A 134 9.07 1.27 -0.70
N SER A 135 8.68 0.79 -1.88
CA SER A 135 8.70 1.56 -3.14
C SER A 135 7.34 2.11 -3.55
N SER A 136 6.30 1.91 -2.75
CA SER A 136 5.00 2.56 -2.89
C SER A 136 4.65 3.33 -1.62
N ILE A 137 3.70 4.26 -1.76
CA ILE A 137 3.32 5.18 -0.70
C ILE A 137 1.95 4.79 -0.17
N ARG A 138 1.83 4.63 1.13
CA ARG A 138 0.61 4.24 1.85
C ARG A 138 0.43 5.14 3.06
N TYR A 139 -0.82 5.43 3.40
CA TYR A 139 -1.11 6.17 4.62
C TYR A 139 -0.95 5.28 5.85
N GLY A 140 -1.47 4.07 5.85
CA GLY A 140 -1.41 3.17 7.00
C GLY A 140 -2.51 3.39 8.02
N THR A 141 -2.35 2.75 9.16
CA THR A 141 -3.29 2.84 10.29
C THR A 141 -2.53 2.98 11.60
N ALA A 142 -3.19 3.56 12.59
CA ALA A 142 -2.67 3.56 13.95
C ALA A 142 -2.48 2.12 14.43
N ARG A 143 -1.34 1.88 15.05
CA ARG A 143 -0.93 0.58 15.59
C ARG A 143 -0.16 0.79 16.89
N ALA A 144 -0.83 0.51 18.01
CA ALA A 144 -0.21 0.59 19.33
C ALA A 144 0.89 -0.48 19.49
N PRO A 145 1.77 -0.36 20.49
CA PRO A 145 2.73 -1.40 20.81
C PRO A 145 2.00 -2.69 21.20
N GLU A 146 2.57 -3.83 20.79
CA GLU A 146 1.99 -5.16 20.97
C GLU A 146 2.99 -6.09 21.65
N TYR A 147 2.51 -7.01 22.48
CA TYR A 147 3.31 -8.15 22.90
C TYR A 147 3.46 -9.12 21.72
N MET A 148 4.64 -9.72 21.61
CA MET A 148 4.93 -10.80 20.67
C MET A 148 4.69 -12.13 21.37
N GLY A 149 3.67 -12.85 20.91
CA GLY A 149 3.34 -14.20 21.38
C GLY A 149 4.20 -15.27 20.71
N GLU A 150 3.77 -16.53 20.84
CA GLU A 150 4.39 -17.63 20.08
C GLU A 150 4.10 -17.49 18.58
N GLY A 151 5.13 -17.74 17.76
CA GLY A 151 5.05 -17.53 16.31
C GLY A 151 4.91 -16.05 15.93
N ASP A 152 3.98 -15.75 15.01
CA ASP A 152 3.69 -14.38 14.54
C ASP A 152 2.53 -13.71 15.29
N ALA A 153 2.05 -14.31 16.40
CA ALA A 153 0.94 -13.77 17.17
C ALA A 153 1.27 -12.40 17.78
N ARG A 154 0.33 -11.46 17.67
CA ARG A 154 0.42 -10.11 18.23
C ARG A 154 -0.73 -9.91 19.20
N GLU A 155 -0.40 -9.49 20.42
CA GLU A 155 -1.39 -9.23 21.47
C GLU A 155 -1.34 -7.75 21.87
N PRO A 156 -2.49 -7.06 21.94
CA PRO A 156 -2.54 -5.70 22.46
C PRO A 156 -1.97 -5.63 23.88
N ILE A 157 -1.14 -4.63 24.17
CA ILE A 157 -0.66 -4.37 25.53
C ILE A 157 -1.81 -3.69 26.31
N PRO A 158 -2.26 -4.25 27.45
CA PRO A 158 -3.28 -3.62 28.29
C PRO A 158 -2.86 -2.23 28.77
N PRO A 159 -3.78 -1.26 28.89
CA PRO A 159 -3.44 0.11 29.34
C PRO A 159 -2.81 0.18 30.74
N ASP A 160 -3.10 -0.80 31.58
CA ASP A 160 -2.62 -0.96 32.96
C ASP A 160 -1.36 -1.83 33.08
N ALA A 161 -0.80 -2.30 31.96
CA ALA A 161 0.40 -3.10 31.96
C ALA A 161 1.61 -2.33 32.54
N PRO A 162 2.51 -3.00 33.29
CA PRO A 162 3.72 -2.38 33.80
C PRO A 162 4.57 -1.75 32.68
N SER A 163 5.11 -0.56 32.93
CA SER A 163 5.91 0.18 31.96
C SER A 163 7.20 -0.52 31.59
N ASP A 164 7.76 -1.33 32.51
CA ASP A 164 9.01 -2.07 32.30
C ASP A 164 8.86 -3.27 31.34
N ARG A 165 7.62 -3.63 30.96
CA ARG A 165 7.27 -4.74 30.04
C ARG A 165 8.05 -6.03 30.32
N THR A 166 8.46 -6.23 31.57
CA THR A 166 9.44 -7.25 31.93
C THR A 166 8.92 -8.65 31.63
N GLY A 167 9.80 -9.49 31.07
CA GLY A 167 9.51 -10.90 30.81
C GLY A 167 8.68 -11.22 29.56
N ARG A 168 8.19 -10.21 28.81
CA ARG A 168 7.49 -10.43 27.53
C ARG A 168 8.15 -9.64 26.41
N LYS A 169 8.38 -10.33 25.28
CA LYS A 169 8.84 -9.67 24.06
C LYS A 169 7.76 -8.72 23.54
N TRP A 170 8.15 -7.56 23.05
CA TRP A 170 7.23 -6.56 22.53
C TRP A 170 7.78 -5.85 21.30
N VAL A 171 6.90 -5.12 20.62
CA VAL A 171 7.21 -4.33 19.44
C VAL A 171 6.43 -3.02 19.44
N ASP A 172 7.08 -1.93 19.05
CA ASP A 172 6.45 -0.68 18.65
C ASP A 172 6.63 -0.44 17.16
N TYR A 173 5.86 0.51 16.64
CA TYR A 173 5.77 0.78 15.21
C TYR A 173 6.01 2.26 14.96
N THR A 174 7.06 2.58 14.22
CA THR A 174 7.28 3.93 13.69
C THR A 174 7.26 3.84 12.17
N SER A 175 6.41 4.64 11.55
CA SER A 175 6.28 4.73 10.10
C SER A 175 6.87 6.05 9.62
N GLY A 176 7.52 6.06 8.46
CA GLY A 176 7.99 7.30 7.86
C GLY A 176 7.94 7.33 6.35
N TRP A 177 8.05 8.55 5.82
CA TRP A 177 7.86 8.92 4.42
C TRP A 177 8.98 9.87 4.00
N ILE A 178 9.57 9.60 2.83
CA ILE A 178 10.61 10.47 2.28
C ILE A 178 9.94 11.61 1.50
N GLN A 179 9.56 12.66 2.23
CA GLN A 179 8.69 13.74 1.75
C GLN A 179 9.17 14.38 0.44
N ASP A 180 10.47 14.67 0.33
CA ASP A 180 11.09 15.27 -0.84
C ASP A 180 10.99 14.37 -2.08
N ARG A 181 11.17 13.06 -1.92
CA ARG A 181 10.97 12.09 -3.01
C ARG A 181 9.51 11.97 -3.41
N ILE A 182 8.61 11.95 -2.43
CA ILE A 182 7.17 11.87 -2.68
C ILE A 182 6.69 13.12 -3.44
N ALA A 183 7.12 14.31 -3.02
CA ALA A 183 6.80 15.56 -3.70
C ALA A 183 7.31 15.54 -5.16
N GLY A 184 8.59 15.22 -5.37
CA GLY A 184 9.16 15.11 -6.71
C GLY A 184 8.47 14.04 -7.57
N TRP A 185 8.11 12.90 -6.99
CA TRP A 185 7.38 11.82 -7.68
C TRP A 185 5.99 12.30 -8.15
N MET A 186 5.25 13.02 -7.31
CA MET A 186 3.93 13.58 -7.66
C MET A 186 4.01 14.67 -8.72
N GLU A 187 4.98 15.59 -8.62
CA GLU A 187 5.13 16.70 -9.57
C GLU A 187 5.36 16.23 -11.01
N GLN A 188 6.09 15.12 -11.16
CA GLN A 188 6.37 14.49 -12.45
C GLN A 188 5.17 13.75 -13.05
N ARG A 189 4.08 13.54 -12.29
CA ARG A 189 2.97 12.65 -12.67
C ARG A 189 1.64 13.39 -12.66
N ARG A 190 1.46 14.28 -13.63
CA ARG A 190 0.15 14.92 -13.86
C ARG A 190 -0.76 13.97 -14.62
N CYS A 191 -1.97 13.74 -14.10
CA CYS A 191 -2.98 12.94 -14.78
C CYS A 191 -3.79 13.83 -15.72
N GLU A 192 -3.38 13.91 -17.00
CA GLU A 192 -3.97 14.83 -17.98
C GLU A 192 -5.36 14.39 -18.48
N GLN A 193 -5.73 13.12 -18.30
CA GLN A 193 -7.09 12.58 -18.45
C GLN A 193 -7.14 11.16 -17.86
N ALA A 194 -8.29 10.78 -17.31
CA ALA A 194 -8.54 9.40 -16.92
C ALA A 194 -8.48 8.53 -18.19
N PHE A 195 -7.54 7.59 -18.26
CA PHE A 195 -7.50 6.64 -19.37
C PHE A 195 -8.76 5.76 -19.31
N THR A 196 -9.80 6.14 -20.05
CA THR A 196 -10.84 5.20 -20.45
C THR A 196 -10.26 4.40 -21.62
N GLU A 197 -10.26 3.07 -21.54
CA GLU A 197 -9.68 2.12 -22.52
C GLU A 197 -10.06 2.34 -24.00
N HIS A 198 -11.03 3.20 -24.29
CA HIS A 198 -11.46 3.56 -25.64
C HIS A 198 -10.48 4.46 -26.43
N SER A 199 -9.34 4.89 -25.86
CA SER A 199 -8.32 5.65 -26.59
C SER A 199 -7.17 4.81 -27.19
N ARG A 200 -7.20 3.47 -27.07
CA ARG A 200 -6.33 2.62 -27.92
C ARG A 200 -6.86 2.66 -29.35
N SER A 201 -6.46 3.68 -30.10
CA SER A 201 -6.50 3.65 -31.56
C SER A 201 -5.73 2.41 -32.04
N LEU A 202 -6.40 1.66 -32.89
CA LEU A 202 -5.99 0.44 -33.58
C LEU A 202 -4.54 0.53 -34.10
N HIS A 203 -3.59 0.05 -33.31
CA HIS A 203 -2.31 -0.44 -33.83
C HIS A 203 -2.23 -1.94 -33.57
N PRO A 204 -1.97 -2.77 -34.60
CA PRO A 204 -1.90 -4.20 -34.44
C PRO A 204 -0.69 -4.55 -33.58
N VAL A 205 -0.93 -4.96 -32.34
CA VAL A 205 0.12 -5.52 -31.48
C VAL A 205 0.35 -6.96 -31.93
N SER A 206 1.55 -7.22 -32.44
CA SER A 206 2.04 -8.54 -32.84
C SER A 206 1.86 -9.59 -31.72
N PRO A 207 1.55 -10.86 -32.01
CA PRO A 207 1.20 -11.90 -31.02
C PRO A 207 2.31 -12.25 -30.01
N ALA A 208 3.53 -11.71 -30.14
CA ALA A 208 4.71 -12.15 -29.41
C ALA A 208 4.87 -11.56 -27.99
N SER A 209 3.97 -10.70 -27.50
CA SER A 209 4.13 -10.04 -26.18
C SER A 209 3.34 -10.68 -25.02
N TRP A 210 2.54 -11.73 -25.27
CA TRP A 210 1.70 -12.36 -24.24
C TRP A 210 2.41 -13.42 -23.36
N GLN A 211 3.71 -13.67 -23.54
CA GLN A 211 4.38 -14.80 -22.88
C GLN A 211 5.06 -14.50 -21.52
N ARG A 212 4.83 -13.34 -20.87
CA ARG A 212 5.48 -13.08 -19.56
C ARG A 212 4.57 -12.80 -18.36
N SER A 213 3.25 -12.90 -18.50
CA SER A 213 2.33 -12.75 -17.37
C SER A 213 1.25 -13.82 -17.36
N ALA A 214 1.66 -15.08 -17.40
CA ALA A 214 0.80 -16.23 -17.10
C ALA A 214 1.68 -17.39 -16.60
N MET A 215 2.26 -17.29 -15.41
CA MET A 215 2.61 -18.48 -14.65
C MET A 215 1.32 -19.02 -14.03
N CYS A 216 0.55 -19.73 -14.85
CA CYS A 216 -0.38 -20.73 -14.34
C CYS A 216 0.46 -21.84 -13.72
N VAL A 217 0.32 -22.05 -12.42
CA VAL A 217 0.74 -23.29 -11.76
C VAL A 217 -0.15 -24.40 -12.32
N THR A 218 0.37 -25.15 -13.28
CA THR A 218 -0.22 -26.43 -13.70
C THR A 218 0.15 -27.45 -12.63
N GLY A 219 -0.84 -27.86 -11.85
CA GLY A 219 -0.74 -29.02 -10.98
C GLY A 219 -0.77 -30.29 -11.81
N ASP A 220 0.26 -31.11 -11.67
CA ASP A 220 0.24 -32.54 -11.93
C ASP A 220 0.92 -33.22 -10.75
N GLY A 221 0.19 -34.10 -10.04
CA GLY A 221 0.77 -34.98 -9.02
C GLY A 221 0.02 -35.07 -7.70
N TRP A 222 -1.25 -35.47 -7.73
CA TRP A 222 -1.84 -36.23 -6.62
C TRP A 222 -2.04 -37.68 -7.07
N ARG A 223 -1.07 -38.53 -6.73
CA ARG A 223 -1.20 -39.95 -6.40
C ARG A 223 -0.16 -40.28 -5.35
#